data_AF-A0A5N5MJX6-F1
#
_entry.id   AF-A0A5N5MJX6-F1
#
_cell.length_a   1.000
_cell.length_b   1.000
_cell.length_c   1.000
_cell.angle_alpha   90.00
_cell.angle_beta   90.00
_cell.angle_gamma   90.00
#
_symmetry.space_group_name_H-M   'P 1'
#
loop_
_entity.id
_entity.type
_entity.pdbx_description
1 polymer ?
#
loop_
_entity_poly.entity_id
_entity_poly.type
_entity_poly.pdbx_seq_one_letter_code
_entity_poly.pdbx_strand_id
1 'polypeptide(L)'
;MATATTNTSASTPSQAEYHLYIANKNYSSWSLRPWLLLKHYAIPFEEHLHPFQGGYGGRQPQWKAFSPTATVPCLHHYPSILPVSTSTSTATPTPAGPDPIIVWDSLAIIDYLSDLHPHLPIWPKLDGTREGMQKRAWARSATAEMHSPSFSALRHEMYTNVGLRVVHSLSPTAQQQFTRLDELWTEGLTRFGGPFLCGGELGAVDAFYAPFVLRVQTYVGSLEGLGEEGRGYVERMLGLAEMREWVDAALGEGWREGDGEEDTTQGREVAGDLRHKRGEGEVVRIHY
;
A
#
# COMPACT_ATOMS: atom_id res chain seq x y z
N MET A 1 54.12 -14.88 -28.47
CA MET A 1 53.33 -13.72 -28.03
C MET A 1 52.02 -13.72 -28.78
N ALA A 2 50.91 -14.01 -28.12
CA ALA A 2 49.57 -13.72 -28.61
C ALA A 2 48.70 -13.52 -27.36
N THR A 3 48.51 -12.26 -26.99
CA THR A 3 47.63 -11.82 -25.90
C THR A 3 46.18 -11.96 -26.35
N ALA A 4 45.43 -12.84 -25.68
CA ALA A 4 43.99 -12.94 -25.82
C ALA A 4 43.34 -11.84 -24.99
N THR A 5 42.74 -10.85 -25.65
CA THR A 5 41.95 -9.80 -25.01
C THR A 5 40.53 -10.33 -24.80
N THR A 6 40.20 -10.73 -23.58
CA THR A 6 38.82 -11.02 -23.18
C THR A 6 38.05 -9.70 -23.03
N ASN A 7 37.17 -9.42 -23.99
CA ASN A 7 36.22 -8.32 -23.88
C ASN A 7 35.05 -8.77 -22.99
N THR A 8 35.11 -8.44 -21.69
CA THR A 8 33.95 -8.45 -20.81
C THR A 8 33.17 -7.15 -21.03
N SER A 9 32.12 -7.20 -21.85
CA SER A 9 31.11 -6.15 -21.89
C SER A 9 30.33 -6.18 -20.59
N ALA A 10 30.55 -5.22 -19.71
CA ALA A 10 29.68 -4.97 -18.58
C ALA A 10 28.28 -4.62 -19.12
N SER A 11 27.28 -5.46 -18.81
CA SER A 11 25.89 -5.16 -19.08
C SER A 11 25.48 -3.96 -18.22
N THR A 12 25.14 -2.85 -18.86
CA THR A 12 24.49 -1.71 -18.20
C THR A 12 23.26 -2.22 -17.46
N PRO A 13 23.04 -1.86 -16.19
CA PRO A 13 21.83 -2.27 -15.48
C PRO A 13 20.59 -1.84 -16.28
N SER A 14 19.68 -2.77 -16.55
CA SER A 14 18.41 -2.46 -17.20
C SER A 14 17.66 -1.49 -16.30
N GLN A 15 17.33 -0.31 -16.84
CA GLN A 15 16.52 0.68 -16.15
C GLN A 15 15.17 0.05 -15.79
N ALA A 16 14.70 0.27 -14.56
CA ALA A 16 13.39 -0.24 -14.15
C ALA A 16 12.29 0.39 -15.01
N GLU A 17 11.40 -0.43 -15.58
CA GLU A 17 10.30 0.09 -16.41
C GLU A 17 9.27 0.85 -15.57
N TYR A 18 9.12 0.49 -14.28
CA TYR A 18 8.17 1.11 -13.35
C TYR A 18 8.88 1.98 -12.31
N HIS A 19 8.40 3.21 -12.16
CA HIS A 19 8.78 4.12 -11.09
C HIS A 19 7.54 4.46 -10.26
N LEU A 20 7.51 4.05 -8.99
CA LEU A 20 6.39 4.30 -8.07
C LEU A 20 6.71 5.44 -7.11
N TYR A 21 5.99 6.54 -7.25
CA TYR A 21 6.05 7.69 -6.37
C TYR A 21 5.13 7.49 -5.17
N ILE A 22 5.71 7.53 -3.97
CA ILE A 22 5.02 7.34 -2.69
C ILE A 22 5.32 8.50 -1.73
N ALA A 23 4.60 8.54 -0.62
CA ALA A 23 4.93 9.40 0.52
C ALA A 23 5.27 8.56 1.75
N ASN A 24 5.44 9.23 2.89
CA ASN A 24 5.79 8.65 4.18
C ASN A 24 5.06 7.33 4.43
N LYS A 25 5.80 6.24 4.59
CA LYS A 25 5.27 4.91 4.88
C LYS A 25 4.55 4.86 6.22
N ASN A 26 4.92 5.73 7.16
CA ASN A 26 4.24 5.85 8.45
C ASN A 26 2.80 6.35 8.31
N TYR A 27 2.48 7.16 7.30
CA TYR A 27 1.20 7.88 7.20
C TYR A 27 0.39 7.57 5.93
N SER A 28 1.05 7.24 4.81
CA SER A 28 0.43 7.14 3.48
C SER A 28 -0.18 5.77 3.20
N SER A 29 -1.42 5.56 3.65
CA SER A 29 -2.16 4.32 3.38
C SER A 29 -2.37 4.00 1.90
N TRP A 30 -2.48 5.04 1.06
CA TRP A 30 -2.75 4.87 -0.37
C TRP A 30 -1.54 4.32 -1.11
N SER A 31 -0.34 4.71 -0.69
CA SER A 31 0.93 4.27 -1.28
C SER A 31 1.21 2.79 -1.03
N LEU A 32 0.82 2.27 0.13
CA LEU A 32 0.99 0.86 0.49
C LEU A 32 0.28 -0.07 -0.51
N ARG A 33 -0.88 0.31 -1.04
CA ARG A 33 -1.72 -0.59 -1.86
C ARG A 33 -1.01 -1.10 -3.11
N PRO A 34 -0.54 -0.25 -4.06
CA PRO A 34 0.20 -0.75 -5.21
C PRO A 34 1.59 -1.27 -4.84
N TRP A 35 2.24 -0.66 -3.84
CA TRP A 35 3.56 -1.08 -3.38
C TRP A 35 3.56 -2.53 -2.91
N LEU A 36 2.54 -2.92 -2.14
CA LEU A 36 2.40 -4.28 -1.61
C LEU A 36 2.34 -5.32 -2.72
N LEU A 37 1.53 -5.07 -3.77
CA LEU A 37 1.42 -6.01 -4.88
C LEU A 37 2.68 -6.07 -5.75
N LEU A 38 3.32 -4.92 -5.99
CA LEU A 38 4.60 -4.90 -6.72
C LEU A 38 5.67 -5.73 -5.99
N LYS A 39 5.76 -5.58 -4.67
CA LYS A 39 6.68 -6.36 -3.83
C LYS A 39 6.31 -7.84 -3.76
N HIS A 40 5.05 -8.14 -3.46
CA HIS A 40 4.56 -9.51 -3.30
C HIS A 40 4.78 -10.36 -4.56
N TYR A 41 4.49 -9.79 -5.74
CA TYR A 41 4.67 -10.49 -7.01
C TYR A 41 6.05 -10.30 -7.64
N ALA A 42 6.99 -9.72 -6.90
CA ALA A 42 8.36 -9.45 -7.37
C ALA A 42 8.40 -8.72 -8.72
N ILE A 43 7.46 -7.80 -8.97
CA ILE A 43 7.48 -6.93 -10.15
C ILE A 43 8.56 -5.87 -9.92
N PRO A 44 9.62 -5.78 -10.74
CA PRO A 44 10.68 -4.81 -10.53
C PRO A 44 10.17 -3.37 -10.67
N PHE A 45 10.47 -2.52 -9.69
CA PHE A 45 10.17 -1.10 -9.74
C PHE A 45 11.20 -0.28 -8.94
N GLU A 46 11.34 0.98 -9.31
CA GLU A 46 12.07 1.98 -8.55
C GLU A 46 11.10 2.75 -7.63
N GLU A 47 11.38 2.80 -6.33
CA GLU A 47 10.59 3.56 -5.36
C GLU A 47 11.10 5.00 -5.24
N HIS A 48 10.19 5.98 -5.37
CA HIS A 48 10.47 7.40 -5.19
C HIS A 48 9.70 7.92 -3.98
N LEU A 49 10.38 8.04 -2.83
CA LEU A 49 9.78 8.52 -1.58
C LEU A 49 9.82 10.05 -1.49
N HIS A 50 8.65 10.68 -1.45
CA HIS A 50 8.48 12.12 -1.29
C HIS A 50 7.70 12.42 0.00
N PRO A 51 8.38 12.80 1.10
CA PRO A 51 7.70 13.16 2.32
C PRO A 51 6.74 14.35 2.15
N PHE A 52 5.61 14.34 2.88
CA PHE A 52 4.68 15.47 2.92
C PHE A 52 5.36 16.76 3.39
N GLN A 53 4.97 17.91 2.82
CA GLN A 53 5.48 19.23 3.23
C GLN A 53 4.30 20.15 3.56
N GLY A 54 4.39 20.89 4.68
CA GLY A 54 3.44 21.95 5.02
C GLY A 54 2.02 21.48 5.36
N GLY A 55 1.88 20.28 5.93
CA GLY A 55 0.62 19.69 6.36
C GLY A 55 0.16 18.50 5.51
N TYR A 56 -0.73 17.70 6.07
CA TYR A 56 -1.00 16.32 5.64
C TYR A 56 -2.16 16.16 4.63
N GLY A 57 -2.15 15.03 3.90
CA GLY A 57 -3.40 14.36 3.51
C GLY A 57 -4.12 14.87 2.29
N GLY A 58 -3.42 15.60 1.42
CA GLY A 58 -4.04 16.21 0.25
C GLY A 58 -3.07 16.49 -0.87
N ARG A 59 -3.48 17.45 -1.71
CA ARG A 59 -2.71 17.89 -2.86
C ARG A 59 -1.46 18.63 -2.39
N GLN A 60 -0.30 18.16 -2.81
CA GLN A 60 1.01 18.75 -2.58
C GLN A 60 1.46 19.45 -3.87
N PRO A 61 1.34 20.79 -3.99
CA PRO A 61 1.54 21.49 -5.26
C PRO A 61 2.88 21.18 -5.96
N GLN A 62 3.94 20.98 -5.18
CA GLN A 62 5.27 20.59 -5.66
C GLN A 62 5.31 19.22 -6.34
N TRP A 63 4.36 18.33 -6.05
CA TRP A 63 4.24 17.02 -6.71
C TRP A 63 3.59 17.09 -8.09
N LYS A 64 3.10 18.25 -8.54
CA LYS A 64 2.59 18.43 -9.92
C LYS A 64 3.62 18.05 -10.99
N ALA A 65 4.91 18.08 -10.65
CA ALA A 65 5.99 17.67 -11.55
C ALA A 65 5.92 16.19 -11.95
N PHE A 66 5.36 15.31 -11.11
CA PHE A 66 5.24 13.87 -11.40
C PHE A 66 3.81 13.33 -11.28
N SER A 67 2.91 14.02 -10.57
CA SER A 67 1.54 13.57 -10.33
C SER A 67 0.51 14.61 -10.81
N PRO A 68 -0.36 14.29 -11.79
CA PRO A 68 -1.38 15.20 -12.27
C PRO A 68 -2.36 15.65 -11.19
N THR A 69 -2.60 14.83 -10.17
CA THR A 69 -3.46 15.19 -9.03
C THR A 69 -2.71 15.92 -7.92
N ALA A 70 -1.38 15.98 -7.98
CA ALA A 70 -0.51 16.38 -6.87
C ALA A 70 -0.70 15.49 -5.63
N THR A 71 -1.02 14.21 -5.84
CA THR A 71 -1.16 13.20 -4.77
C THR A 71 -0.35 11.96 -5.11
N VAL A 72 -0.09 11.13 -4.11
CA VAL A 72 0.52 9.79 -4.26
C VAL A 72 -0.49 8.71 -3.83
N PRO A 73 -0.38 7.46 -4.32
CA PRO A 73 0.63 6.96 -5.25
C PRO A 73 0.45 7.50 -6.67
N CYS A 74 1.57 7.55 -7.41
CA CYS A 74 1.57 7.75 -8.85
C CYS A 74 2.62 6.82 -9.47
N LEU A 75 2.25 6.08 -10.51
CA LEU A 75 3.12 5.19 -11.24
C LEU A 75 3.52 5.86 -12.56
N HIS A 76 4.82 5.90 -12.84
CA HIS A 76 5.35 6.18 -14.17
C HIS A 76 5.82 4.86 -14.77
N HIS A 77 5.35 4.53 -15.97
CA HIS A 77 5.78 3.37 -16.73
C HIS A 77 6.50 3.82 -18.00
N TYR A 78 7.69 3.28 -18.24
CA TYR A 78 8.51 3.49 -19.43
C TYR A 78 8.57 2.17 -20.23
N PRO A 79 7.61 1.90 -21.11
CA PRO A 79 7.57 0.63 -21.82
C PRO A 79 8.73 0.56 -22.83
N SER A 80 9.50 -0.52 -22.81
CA SER A 80 10.58 -0.75 -23.78
C SER A 80 10.13 -0.79 -25.26
N ILE A 81 8.82 -0.81 -25.52
CA ILE A 81 8.22 -1.00 -26.85
C ILE A 81 7.69 0.28 -27.52
N LEU A 82 7.71 1.44 -26.84
CA LEU A 82 7.25 2.69 -27.47
C LEU A 82 8.39 3.36 -28.26
N PRO A 83 8.17 3.78 -29.51
CA PRO A 83 9.18 4.50 -30.29
C PRO A 83 9.55 5.81 -29.58
N VAL A 84 10.85 6.06 -29.42
CA VAL A 84 11.41 7.27 -28.79
C VAL A 84 10.92 8.50 -29.54
N SER A 85 10.02 9.27 -28.93
CA SER A 85 9.71 10.62 -29.40
C SER A 85 10.76 11.57 -28.82
N THR A 86 11.59 12.13 -29.68
CA THR A 86 12.62 13.10 -29.30
C THR A 86 11.97 14.43 -28.90
N SER A 87 11.79 14.66 -27.60
CA SER A 87 11.38 15.94 -27.03
C SER A 87 12.41 16.37 -25.98
N THR A 88 13.09 17.49 -26.25
CA THR A 88 14.05 18.11 -25.33
C THR A 88 13.33 18.92 -24.27
N SER A 89 13.30 18.44 -23.03
CA SER A 89 12.93 19.24 -21.86
C SER A 89 13.88 18.94 -20.70
N THR A 90 14.36 20.00 -20.05
CA THR A 90 15.33 19.97 -18.96
C THR A 90 14.63 20.11 -17.62
N ALA A 91 14.37 19.01 -16.92
CA ALA A 91 14.15 18.99 -15.46
C ALA A 91 14.22 17.56 -14.86
N THR A 92 15.20 17.34 -13.96
CA THR A 92 15.38 16.16 -13.06
C THR A 92 15.59 14.81 -13.77
N PRO A 93 16.21 13.78 -13.15
CA PRO A 93 16.74 12.61 -13.85
C PRO A 93 15.61 11.63 -14.16
N THR A 94 14.78 12.03 -15.11
CA THR A 94 13.89 11.14 -15.85
C THR A 94 14.79 10.26 -16.74
N PRO A 95 14.55 8.95 -16.83
CA PRO A 95 15.13 8.08 -17.85
C PRO A 95 15.23 8.80 -19.21
N ALA A 96 16.38 8.72 -19.88
CA ALA A 96 16.52 9.21 -21.24
C ALA A 96 15.68 8.32 -22.18
N GLY A 97 14.40 8.66 -22.34
CA GLY A 97 13.39 7.93 -23.10
C GLY A 97 12.16 8.81 -23.39
N PRO A 98 11.13 8.30 -24.09
CA PRO A 98 9.88 9.03 -24.28
C PRO A 98 9.22 9.34 -22.93
N ASP A 99 8.35 10.34 -22.90
CA ASP A 99 7.56 10.67 -21.71
C ASP A 99 6.86 9.42 -21.14
N PRO A 100 6.87 9.21 -19.81
CA PRO A 100 6.28 8.02 -19.22
C PRO A 100 4.76 7.98 -19.44
N ILE A 101 4.21 6.77 -19.42
CA ILE A 101 2.79 6.58 -19.15
C ILE A 101 2.58 6.85 -17.66
N ILE A 102 1.81 7.90 -17.35
CA ILE A 102 1.53 8.31 -15.98
C ILE A 102 0.17 7.77 -15.55
N VAL A 103 0.14 6.95 -14.51
CA VAL A 103 -1.08 6.41 -13.89
C VAL A 103 -1.17 6.91 -12.45
N TRP A 104 -2.20 7.68 -12.15
CA TRP A 104 -2.51 8.15 -10.80
C TRP A 104 -3.76 7.42 -10.28
N ASP A 105 -3.95 7.41 -8.96
CA ASP A 105 -4.93 6.62 -8.21
C ASP A 105 -4.52 5.16 -7.96
N SER A 106 -4.61 4.72 -6.70
CA SER A 106 -4.17 3.37 -6.30
C SER A 106 -4.93 2.24 -7.00
N LEU A 107 -6.23 2.42 -7.29
CA LEU A 107 -7.04 1.40 -7.96
C LEU A 107 -6.67 1.33 -9.44
N ALA A 108 -6.54 2.50 -10.09
CA ALA A 108 -6.13 2.58 -11.48
C ALA A 108 -4.72 2.00 -11.72
N ILE A 109 -3.77 2.26 -10.81
CA ILE A 109 -2.42 1.66 -10.85
C ILE A 109 -2.51 0.12 -10.76
N ILE A 110 -3.30 -0.41 -9.82
CA ILE A 110 -3.45 -1.86 -9.66
C ILE A 110 -4.13 -2.50 -10.87
N ASP A 111 -5.12 -1.83 -11.47
CA ASP A 111 -5.75 -2.29 -12.70
C ASP A 111 -4.78 -2.29 -13.88
N TYR A 112 -4.01 -1.22 -14.03
CA TYR A 112 -2.97 -1.12 -15.05
C TYR A 112 -1.92 -2.23 -14.92
N LEU A 113 -1.45 -2.51 -13.69
CA LEU A 113 -0.56 -3.63 -13.42
C LEU A 113 -1.21 -4.98 -13.72
N SER A 114 -2.51 -5.15 -13.42
CA SER A 114 -3.23 -6.38 -13.77
C SER A 114 -3.36 -6.59 -15.28
N ASP A 115 -3.49 -5.52 -16.05
CA ASP A 115 -3.58 -5.58 -17.52
C ASP A 115 -2.24 -5.96 -18.14
N LEU A 116 -1.13 -5.42 -17.61
CA LEU A 116 0.23 -5.71 -18.08
C LEU A 116 0.78 -7.05 -17.57
N HIS A 117 0.26 -7.55 -16.45
CA HIS A 117 0.66 -8.83 -15.86
C HIS A 117 -0.53 -9.80 -15.77
N PRO A 118 -1.16 -10.19 -16.89
CA PRO A 118 -2.40 -10.98 -16.90
C PRO A 118 -2.21 -12.42 -16.40
N HIS A 119 -1.00 -12.88 -16.16
CA HIS A 119 -0.69 -14.18 -15.55
C HIS A 119 -0.76 -14.14 -14.02
N LEU A 120 -0.59 -12.97 -13.39
CA LEU A 120 -0.60 -12.83 -11.93
C LEU A 120 -2.03 -12.79 -11.37
N PRO A 121 -2.29 -13.37 -10.19
CA PRO A 121 -3.60 -13.36 -9.54
C PRO A 121 -3.91 -12.06 -8.79
N ILE A 122 -3.41 -10.90 -9.25
CA ILE A 122 -3.75 -9.55 -8.71
C ILE A 122 -5.26 -9.42 -8.55
N TRP A 123 -5.99 -9.93 -9.52
CA TRP A 123 -7.41 -10.14 -9.40
C TRP A 123 -7.77 -11.60 -9.67
N PRO A 124 -8.85 -12.14 -9.05
CA PRO A 124 -9.39 -13.44 -9.40
C PRO A 124 -9.60 -13.55 -10.91
N LYS A 125 -9.27 -14.69 -11.53
CA LYS A 125 -9.41 -14.83 -12.98
C LYS A 125 -10.87 -15.05 -13.37
N LEU A 126 -11.25 -14.49 -14.51
CA LEU A 126 -12.47 -14.88 -15.20
C LEU A 126 -12.16 -16.15 -16.00
N ASP A 127 -12.31 -17.30 -15.35
CA ASP A 127 -12.03 -18.63 -15.89
C ASP A 127 -13.21 -19.24 -16.69
N GLY A 128 -14.23 -18.42 -16.98
CA GLY A 128 -15.45 -18.85 -17.65
C GLY A 128 -16.46 -19.57 -16.74
N THR A 129 -16.15 -19.74 -15.44
CA THR A 129 -17.08 -20.33 -14.46
C THR A 129 -17.91 -19.27 -13.75
N ARG A 130 -19.11 -19.65 -13.29
CA ARG A 130 -19.93 -18.78 -12.44
C ARG A 130 -19.23 -18.41 -11.15
N GLU A 131 -18.46 -19.33 -10.57
CA GLU A 131 -17.72 -19.12 -9.33
C GLU A 131 -16.59 -18.10 -9.51
N GLY A 132 -15.82 -18.20 -10.59
CA GLY A 132 -14.80 -17.23 -10.96
C GLY A 132 -15.39 -15.83 -11.19
N MET A 133 -16.53 -15.74 -11.89
CA MET A 133 -17.27 -14.48 -12.06
C MET A 133 -17.73 -13.89 -10.72
N GLN A 134 -18.31 -14.71 -9.84
CA GLN A 134 -18.77 -14.27 -8.52
C GLN A 134 -17.60 -13.79 -7.64
N LYS A 135 -16.48 -14.51 -7.65
CA LYS A 135 -15.26 -14.15 -6.91
C LYS A 135 -14.65 -12.84 -7.43
N ARG A 136 -14.53 -12.68 -8.76
CA ARG A 136 -14.07 -11.42 -9.39
C ARG A 136 -14.98 -10.25 -9.02
N ALA A 137 -16.29 -10.43 -9.12
CA ALA A 137 -17.28 -9.40 -8.82
C ALA A 137 -17.19 -8.99 -7.35
N TRP A 138 -17.13 -9.95 -6.43
CA TRP A 138 -16.99 -9.68 -5.01
C TRP A 138 -15.69 -8.93 -4.69
N ALA A 139 -14.55 -9.37 -5.22
CA ALA A 139 -13.24 -8.72 -5.00
C ALA A 139 -13.25 -7.25 -5.42
N ARG A 140 -13.83 -6.95 -6.59
CA ARG A 140 -13.97 -5.58 -7.13
C ARG A 140 -14.90 -4.73 -6.27
N SER A 141 -16.05 -5.29 -5.85
CA SER A 141 -17.01 -4.58 -5.01
C SER A 141 -16.45 -4.26 -3.62
N ALA A 142 -15.83 -5.23 -2.94
CA ALA A 142 -15.21 -5.02 -1.63
C ALA A 142 -14.08 -3.98 -1.70
N THR A 143 -13.24 -4.06 -2.75
CA THR A 143 -12.22 -3.04 -3.03
C THR A 143 -12.83 -1.65 -3.21
N ALA A 144 -13.91 -1.56 -3.99
CA ALA A 144 -14.59 -0.29 -4.24
C ALA A 144 -15.25 0.27 -2.97
N GLU A 145 -15.81 -0.57 -2.08
CA GLU A 145 -16.32 -0.13 -0.78
C GLU A 145 -15.21 0.54 0.05
N MET A 146 -14.02 -0.07 0.12
CA MET A 146 -12.86 0.49 0.84
C MET A 146 -12.29 1.76 0.20
N HIS A 147 -12.25 1.81 -1.14
CA HIS A 147 -11.69 2.93 -1.88
C HIS A 147 -12.61 4.16 -1.83
N SER A 148 -13.92 3.94 -1.99
CA SER A 148 -14.98 4.94 -1.99
C SER A 148 -15.26 5.48 -0.57
N PRO A 149 -16.21 6.43 -0.39
CA PRO A 149 -16.50 7.02 0.92
C PRO A 149 -17.15 6.08 1.96
N SER A 150 -17.39 4.79 1.66
CA SER A 150 -18.16 3.88 2.53
C SER A 150 -17.54 3.68 3.92
N PHE A 151 -16.22 3.78 4.04
CA PHE A 151 -15.48 3.70 5.32
C PHE A 151 -14.94 5.06 5.78
N SER A 152 -15.54 6.18 5.37
CA SER A 152 -14.99 7.52 5.64
C SER A 152 -14.82 7.84 7.13
N ALA A 153 -15.83 7.59 7.96
CA ALA A 153 -15.78 7.83 9.41
C ALA A 153 -14.70 6.98 10.06
N LEU A 154 -14.65 5.69 9.71
CA LEU A 154 -13.63 4.78 10.21
C LEU A 154 -12.23 5.17 9.76
N ARG A 155 -12.04 5.58 8.50
CA ARG A 155 -10.74 6.05 8.00
C ARG A 155 -10.29 7.37 8.64
N HIS A 156 -11.23 8.20 9.08
CA HIS A 156 -10.96 9.45 9.77
C HIS A 156 -10.62 9.20 11.24
N GLU A 157 -11.40 8.39 11.96
CA GLU A 157 -11.15 8.10 13.37
C GLU A 157 -9.97 7.15 13.58
N MET A 158 -9.76 6.20 12.66
CA MET A 158 -8.61 5.31 12.59
C MET A 158 -7.64 5.73 11.49
N TYR A 159 -6.98 6.86 11.70
CA TYR A 159 -5.96 7.40 10.84
C TYR A 159 -4.71 6.47 10.73
N THR A 160 -3.97 6.52 9.62
CA THR A 160 -2.81 5.61 9.45
C THR A 160 -1.57 6.17 10.15
N ASN A 161 -1.06 5.43 11.13
CA ASN A 161 0.21 5.70 11.79
C ASN A 161 0.86 4.40 12.24
N VAL A 162 1.95 4.00 11.61
CA VAL A 162 2.60 2.72 11.94
C VAL A 162 3.26 2.75 13.32
N GLY A 163 3.82 3.90 13.70
CA GLY A 163 4.60 4.09 14.91
C GLY A 163 3.79 4.16 16.20
N LEU A 164 2.64 4.83 16.21
CA LEU A 164 1.89 5.07 17.43
C LEU A 164 1.05 3.87 17.88
N ARG A 165 0.79 3.80 19.18
CA ARG A 165 -0.25 3.00 19.81
C ARG A 165 -1.18 3.94 20.57
N VAL A 166 -2.45 3.98 20.17
CA VAL A 166 -3.44 4.94 20.67
C VAL A 166 -4.63 4.19 21.25
N VAL A 167 -5.03 4.54 22.46
CA VAL A 167 -6.27 4.03 23.06
C VAL A 167 -7.45 4.62 22.30
N HIS A 168 -8.31 3.76 21.76
CA HIS A 168 -9.38 4.20 20.87
C HIS A 168 -10.77 3.99 21.46
N SER A 169 -11.69 4.87 21.07
CA SER A 169 -13.11 4.73 21.28
C SER A 169 -13.80 5.24 20.02
N LEU A 170 -14.48 4.36 19.28
CA LEU A 170 -15.12 4.72 18.03
C LEU A 170 -16.47 5.40 18.27
N SER A 171 -16.80 6.37 17.43
CA SER A 171 -18.16 6.86 17.31
C SER A 171 -19.12 5.74 16.87
N PRO A 172 -20.44 5.87 17.08
CA PRO A 172 -21.39 4.87 16.59
C PRO A 172 -21.29 4.62 15.07
N THR A 173 -20.97 5.65 14.28
CA THR A 173 -20.81 5.53 12.82
C THR A 173 -19.53 4.79 12.45
N ALA A 174 -18.40 5.13 13.08
CA ALA A 174 -17.17 4.37 12.86
C ALA A 174 -17.30 2.92 13.35
N GLN A 175 -17.99 2.69 14.46
CA GLN A 175 -18.24 1.34 14.97
C GLN A 175 -19.06 0.49 13.97
N GLN A 176 -20.11 1.05 13.37
CA GLN A 176 -20.88 0.35 12.31
C GLN A 176 -20.01 0.02 11.09
N GLN A 177 -19.14 0.95 10.68
CA GLN A 177 -18.21 0.71 9.59
C GLN A 177 -17.14 -0.33 9.97
N PHE A 178 -16.68 -0.37 11.22
CA PHE A 178 -15.77 -1.40 11.71
C PHE A 178 -16.42 -2.79 11.71
N THR A 179 -17.68 -2.89 12.14
CA THR A 179 -18.46 -4.13 12.04
C THR A 179 -18.62 -4.57 10.58
N ARG A 180 -18.94 -3.65 9.65
CA ARG A 180 -19.03 -3.96 8.21
C ARG A 180 -17.70 -4.45 7.63
N LEU A 181 -16.58 -3.91 8.11
CA LEU A 181 -15.24 -4.35 7.70
C LEU A 181 -15.00 -5.81 8.11
N ASP A 182 -15.30 -6.18 9.35
CA ASP A 182 -15.16 -7.55 9.85
C ASP A 182 -16.12 -8.53 9.15
N GLU A 183 -17.36 -8.11 8.88
CA GLU A 183 -18.32 -8.91 8.09
C GLU A 183 -17.79 -9.22 6.68
N LEU A 184 -17.21 -8.23 5.99
CA LEU A 184 -16.63 -8.43 4.67
C LEU A 184 -15.42 -9.36 4.72
N TRP A 185 -14.56 -9.21 5.72
CA TRP A 185 -13.39 -10.07 5.87
C TRP A 185 -13.80 -11.51 6.13
N THR A 186 -14.72 -11.70 7.08
CA THR A 186 -15.29 -13.01 7.40
C THR A 186 -15.98 -13.63 6.18
N GLU A 187 -16.80 -12.88 5.43
CA GLU A 187 -17.42 -13.37 4.20
C GLU A 187 -16.35 -13.83 3.20
N GLY A 188 -15.35 -13.01 2.89
CA GLY A 188 -14.31 -13.35 1.92
C GLY A 188 -13.54 -14.63 2.30
N LEU A 189 -13.11 -14.70 3.56
CA LEU A 189 -12.32 -15.82 4.09
C LEU A 189 -13.13 -17.13 4.11
N THR A 190 -14.37 -17.09 4.59
CA THR A 190 -15.23 -18.27 4.70
C THR A 190 -15.74 -18.73 3.34
N ARG A 191 -16.14 -17.80 2.48
CA ARG A 191 -16.73 -18.09 1.17
C ARG A 191 -15.71 -18.59 0.15
N PHE A 192 -14.49 -18.06 0.17
CA PHE A 192 -13.46 -18.39 -0.83
C PHE A 192 -12.34 -19.28 -0.29
N GLY A 193 -12.41 -19.66 0.99
CA GLY A 193 -11.55 -20.66 1.63
C GLY A 193 -10.22 -20.14 2.17
N GLY A 194 -9.96 -18.83 2.07
CA GLY A 194 -8.72 -18.22 2.54
C GLY A 194 -7.45 -18.74 1.84
N PRO A 195 -6.26 -18.35 2.32
CA PRO A 195 -6.03 -17.62 3.56
C PRO A 195 -6.08 -16.09 3.39
N PHE A 196 -6.29 -15.60 2.17
CA PHE A 196 -6.55 -14.22 1.80
C PHE A 196 -8.03 -14.04 1.40
N LEU A 197 -8.50 -12.81 1.27
CA LEU A 197 -9.92 -12.46 1.13
C LEU A 197 -10.61 -13.05 -0.11
N CYS A 198 -9.85 -13.56 -1.09
CA CYS A 198 -10.38 -14.24 -2.28
C CYS A 198 -9.80 -15.65 -2.51
N GLY A 199 -9.18 -16.25 -1.50
CA GLY A 199 -8.62 -17.60 -1.55
C GLY A 199 -7.11 -17.63 -1.34
N GLY A 200 -6.43 -18.52 -2.06
CA GLY A 200 -5.02 -18.89 -1.85
C GLY A 200 -3.99 -17.77 -2.01
N GLU A 201 -4.30 -16.76 -2.82
CA GLU A 201 -3.34 -15.77 -3.33
C GLU A 201 -3.67 -14.37 -2.81
N LEU A 202 -2.63 -13.57 -2.50
CA LEU A 202 -2.78 -12.17 -2.09
C LEU A 202 -3.28 -11.34 -3.29
N GLY A 203 -4.48 -10.79 -3.21
CA GLY A 203 -5.07 -10.01 -4.28
C GLY A 203 -5.07 -8.50 -4.05
N ALA A 204 -5.56 -7.78 -5.04
CA ALA A 204 -5.86 -6.35 -4.95
C ALA A 204 -6.81 -6.02 -3.79
N VAL A 205 -7.81 -6.86 -3.54
CA VAL A 205 -8.72 -6.65 -2.41
C VAL A 205 -7.94 -6.63 -1.09
N ASP A 206 -7.01 -7.57 -0.88
CA ASP A 206 -6.16 -7.62 0.31
C ASP A 206 -5.28 -6.38 0.42
N ALA A 207 -4.68 -5.95 -0.70
CA ALA A 207 -3.88 -4.73 -0.75
C ALA A 207 -4.67 -3.47 -0.37
N PHE A 208 -5.95 -3.40 -0.71
CA PHE A 208 -6.82 -2.29 -0.31
C PHE A 208 -7.16 -2.28 1.18
N TYR A 209 -7.22 -3.45 1.81
CA TYR A 209 -7.46 -3.63 3.24
C TYR A 209 -6.17 -3.67 4.09
N ALA A 210 -4.99 -3.83 3.48
CA ALA A 210 -3.70 -3.84 4.17
C ALA A 210 -3.45 -2.60 5.07
N PRO A 211 -3.84 -1.36 4.69
CA PRO A 211 -3.73 -0.24 5.61
C PRO A 211 -4.58 -0.38 6.87
N PHE A 212 -5.73 -1.07 6.80
CA PHE A 212 -6.56 -1.36 7.96
C PHE A 212 -5.96 -2.42 8.86
N VAL A 213 -5.27 -3.41 8.29
CA VAL A 213 -4.45 -4.35 9.07
C VAL A 213 -3.41 -3.58 9.91
N LEU A 214 -2.74 -2.57 9.34
CA LEU A 214 -1.81 -1.72 10.10
C LEU A 214 -2.54 -0.89 11.17
N ARG A 215 -3.71 -0.34 10.87
CA ARG A 215 -4.49 0.47 11.84
C ARG A 215 -4.99 -0.35 13.02
N VAL A 216 -5.32 -1.62 12.82
CA VAL A 216 -5.68 -2.53 13.93
C VAL A 216 -4.53 -2.64 14.94
N GLN A 217 -3.27 -2.52 14.51
CA GLN A 217 -2.12 -2.44 15.40
C GLN A 217 -2.01 -1.07 16.08
N THR A 218 -2.27 0.02 15.36
CA THR A 218 -2.19 1.40 15.87
C THR A 218 -3.22 1.66 16.98
N TYR A 219 -4.45 1.18 16.83
CA TYR A 219 -5.55 1.46 17.74
C TYR A 219 -5.76 0.30 18.70
N VAL A 220 -5.34 0.51 19.94
CA VAL A 220 -5.30 -0.53 20.98
C VAL A 220 -6.71 -1.01 21.28
N GLY A 221 -6.92 -2.33 21.31
CA GLY A 221 -8.22 -2.95 21.51
C GLY A 221 -8.99 -3.27 20.22
N SER A 222 -8.51 -2.81 19.05
CA SER A 222 -9.22 -3.04 17.78
C SER A 222 -9.15 -4.51 17.34
N LEU A 223 -8.09 -5.24 17.67
CA LEU A 223 -7.95 -6.66 17.28
C LEU A 223 -9.01 -7.53 17.97
N GLU A 224 -9.31 -7.25 19.22
CA GLU A 224 -10.34 -7.91 20.02
C GLU A 224 -11.76 -7.64 19.53
N GLY A 225 -11.93 -6.54 18.77
CA GLY A 225 -13.20 -6.21 18.12
C GLY A 225 -13.49 -7.00 16.83
N LEU A 226 -12.54 -7.79 16.33
CA LEU A 226 -12.70 -8.62 15.13
C LEU A 226 -13.08 -10.06 15.47
N GLY A 227 -13.80 -10.72 14.57
CA GLY A 227 -14.04 -12.16 14.58
C GLY A 227 -12.75 -12.99 14.49
N GLU A 228 -12.85 -14.30 14.69
CA GLU A 228 -11.69 -15.21 14.65
C GLU A 228 -10.97 -15.17 13.29
N GLU A 229 -11.75 -15.13 12.21
CA GLU A 229 -11.33 -15.07 10.83
C GLU A 229 -10.61 -13.75 10.54
N GLY A 230 -11.18 -12.62 10.98
CA GLY A 230 -10.59 -11.29 10.86
C GLY A 230 -9.26 -11.19 11.61
N ARG A 231 -9.18 -11.71 12.85
CA ARG A 231 -7.94 -11.77 13.63
C ARG A 231 -6.87 -12.61 12.93
N GLY A 232 -7.23 -13.81 12.47
CA GLY A 232 -6.32 -14.69 11.74
C GLY A 232 -5.84 -14.11 10.39
N TYR A 233 -6.66 -13.28 9.75
CA TYR A 233 -6.28 -12.54 8.54
C TYR A 233 -5.29 -11.40 8.85
N VAL A 234 -5.51 -10.66 9.94
CA VAL A 234 -4.58 -9.62 10.42
C VAL A 234 -3.20 -10.22 10.70
N GLU A 235 -3.14 -11.29 11.47
CA GLU A 235 -1.89 -12.01 11.78
C GLU A 235 -1.17 -12.43 10.50
N ARG A 236 -1.91 -13.01 9.54
CA ARG A 236 -1.30 -13.46 8.27
C ARG A 236 -0.75 -12.33 7.43
N MET A 237 -1.49 -11.23 7.31
CA MET A 237 -1.05 -10.05 6.56
C MET A 237 0.19 -9.43 7.21
N LEU A 238 0.25 -9.32 8.53
CA LEU A 238 1.44 -8.83 9.25
C LEU A 238 2.62 -9.82 9.20
N GLY A 239 2.33 -11.09 8.95
CA GLY A 239 3.31 -12.15 8.70
C GLY A 239 4.06 -12.02 7.36
N LEU A 240 3.51 -11.28 6.39
CA LEU A 240 4.13 -11.09 5.06
C LEU A 240 5.45 -10.34 5.15
N ALA A 241 6.47 -10.80 4.42
CA ALA A 241 7.81 -10.20 4.46
C ALA A 241 7.79 -8.74 4.00
N GLU A 242 7.03 -8.44 2.95
CA GLU A 242 6.84 -7.12 2.38
C GLU A 242 6.04 -6.19 3.30
N MET A 243 5.06 -6.69 4.08
CA MET A 243 4.38 -5.89 5.10
C MET A 243 5.34 -5.52 6.24
N ARG A 244 6.21 -6.45 6.65
CA ARG A 244 7.28 -6.18 7.63
C ARG A 244 8.27 -5.16 7.10
N GLU A 245 8.69 -5.29 5.84
CA GLU A 245 9.56 -4.32 5.16
C GLU A 245 8.93 -2.91 5.19
N TRP A 246 7.63 -2.79 4.90
CA TRP A 246 6.94 -1.51 4.98
C TRP A 246 6.95 -0.93 6.39
N VAL A 247 6.66 -1.76 7.40
CA VAL A 247 6.63 -1.36 8.81
C VAL A 247 8.02 -0.92 9.27
N ASP A 248 9.06 -1.71 9.00
CA ASP A 248 10.43 -1.40 9.40
C ASP A 248 10.91 -0.09 8.75
N ALA A 249 10.62 0.10 7.45
CA ALA A 249 10.93 1.34 6.75
C ALA A 249 10.16 2.54 7.32
N ALA A 250 8.87 2.37 7.67
CA ALA A 250 8.06 3.41 8.30
C ALA A 250 8.59 3.81 9.68
N LEU A 251 9.04 2.85 10.49
CA LEU A 251 9.61 3.10 11.81
C LEU A 251 11.02 3.72 11.74
N GLY A 252 11.74 3.46 10.65
CA GLY A 252 13.05 4.04 10.36
C GLY A 252 13.03 5.45 9.77
N GLU A 253 11.87 6.02 9.47
CA GLU A 253 11.76 7.37 8.92
C GLU A 253 12.31 8.42 9.90
N GLY A 254 13.28 9.23 9.44
CA GLY A 254 13.95 10.25 10.25
C GLY A 254 13.15 11.54 10.46
N TRP A 255 11.87 11.54 10.10
CA TRP A 255 10.98 12.70 10.13
C TRP A 255 9.64 12.33 10.79
N ARG A 256 8.89 13.36 11.20
CA ARG A 256 7.51 13.24 11.66
C ARG A 256 6.66 14.28 10.96
N GLU A 257 5.41 13.94 10.74
CA GLU A 257 4.42 14.81 10.12
C GLU A 257 3.38 15.18 11.18
N GLY A 258 3.36 16.47 11.56
CA GLY A 258 2.66 16.95 12.75
C GLY A 258 1.15 16.72 12.69
N ASP A 259 0.53 17.13 11.57
CA ASP A 259 -0.92 16.99 11.36
C ASP A 259 -1.34 15.52 11.39
N GLY A 260 -0.53 14.62 10.86
CA GLY A 260 -0.74 13.18 10.86
C GLY A 260 -0.63 12.55 12.25
N GLU A 261 0.25 13.05 13.12
CA GLU A 261 0.26 12.67 14.53
C GLU A 261 -1.01 13.17 15.26
N GLU A 262 -1.43 14.41 14.99
CA GLU A 262 -2.65 15.00 15.54
C GLU A 262 -3.91 14.25 15.06
N ASP A 263 -4.01 13.93 13.77
CA ASP A 263 -5.09 13.14 13.17
C ASP A 263 -5.12 11.70 13.70
N THR A 264 -3.97 11.14 14.07
CA THR A 264 -3.90 9.81 14.69
C THR A 264 -4.44 9.84 16.11
N THR A 265 -3.97 10.80 16.90
CA THR A 265 -4.26 10.88 18.33
C THR A 265 -5.66 11.44 18.57
N GLN A 266 -6.06 12.52 17.90
CA GLN A 266 -7.32 13.25 18.10
C GLN A 266 -7.57 13.55 19.58
N GLY A 267 -6.51 13.90 20.31
CA GLY A 267 -6.55 14.13 21.75
C GLY A 267 -6.72 12.86 22.62
N ARG A 268 -6.73 11.66 22.02
CA ARG A 268 -6.77 10.38 22.74
C ARG A 268 -5.40 10.03 23.32
N GLU A 269 -5.43 9.16 24.32
CA GLU A 269 -4.24 8.68 25.02
C GLU A 269 -3.31 7.89 24.08
N VAL A 270 -2.03 8.24 24.09
CA VAL A 270 -0.96 7.49 23.41
C VAL A 270 -0.39 6.46 24.38
N ALA A 271 -0.74 5.20 24.17
CA ALA A 271 -0.23 4.06 24.94
C ALA A 271 1.23 3.69 24.60
N GLY A 272 1.73 4.09 23.42
CA GLY A 272 3.10 3.81 23.02
C GLY A 272 3.53 4.46 21.71
N ASP A 273 4.84 4.52 21.48
CA ASP A 273 5.45 4.98 20.22
C ASP A 273 6.65 4.10 19.88
N LEU A 274 6.51 3.28 18.85
CA LEU A 274 7.50 2.31 18.39
C LEU A 274 8.75 2.94 17.77
N ARG A 275 8.72 4.24 17.45
CA ARG A 275 9.86 4.95 16.87
C ARG A 275 10.83 5.46 17.93
N HIS A 276 10.44 5.42 19.21
CA HIS A 276 11.34 5.73 20.31
C HIS A 276 12.10 4.46 20.75
N LYS A 277 13.43 4.46 20.61
CA LYS A 277 14.27 3.57 21.42
C LYS A 277 14.25 4.07 22.86
N ARG A 278 13.32 3.60 23.71
CA ARG A 278 13.38 3.84 25.16
C ARG A 278 14.13 2.71 25.87
N GLY A 279 14.81 3.07 26.96
CA GLY A 279 15.70 2.20 27.73
C GLY A 279 15.02 0.94 28.27
N GLU A 280 15.87 -0.05 28.57
CA GLU A 280 15.57 -1.41 29.02
C GLU A 280 14.31 -1.53 29.92
N GLY A 281 13.26 -2.21 29.46
CA GLY A 281 12.20 -2.73 30.35
C GLY A 281 10.80 -2.90 29.78
N GLU A 282 10.33 -2.03 28.89
CA GLU A 282 8.98 -2.13 28.31
C GLU A 282 9.04 -2.41 26.80
N VAL A 283 8.70 -3.63 26.41
CA VAL A 283 8.59 -3.99 25.00
C VAL A 283 7.17 -3.68 24.54
N VAL A 284 6.94 -2.51 23.95
CA VAL A 284 5.76 -2.31 23.09
C VAL A 284 6.02 -3.17 21.85
N ARG A 285 5.37 -4.33 21.78
CA ARG A 285 5.59 -5.30 20.71
C ARG A 285 4.78 -4.90 19.48
N ILE A 286 5.40 -5.03 18.31
CA ILE A 286 4.63 -5.27 17.09
C ILE A 286 4.10 -6.70 17.22
N HIS A 287 2.77 -6.86 17.24
CA HIS A 287 2.17 -8.18 17.25
C HIS A 287 2.22 -8.71 15.82
N TYR A 288 3.25 -9.52 15.54
CA TYR A 288 3.34 -10.34 14.33
C TYR A 288 2.68 -11.69 14.53
#